data_AF-A0A1Y3B7S0-F1
#
_entry.id   AF-A0A1Y3B7S0-F1
#
_cell.length_a   1.000
_cell.length_b   1.000
_cell.length_c   1.000
_cell.angle_alpha   90.00
_cell.angle_beta   90.00
_cell.angle_gamma   90.00
#
_symmetry.space_group_name_H-M   'P 1'
#
loop_
_entity.id
_entity.type
_entity.pdbx_description
1 polymer ?
#
loop_
_entity_poly.entity_id
_entity_poly.type
_entity_poly.pdbx_seq_one_letter_code
_entity_poly.pdbx_strand_id
1 'polypeptide(L)' 'MVKSTITPEEFESTIRWLQDPQKSMAIRFRALFTLKNIGGESAIDHIGKVLFEDDSALLKHECAYCLGQMQDF' A
#
# COMPACT_ATOMS: atom_id res chain seq x y z
N MET A 1 9.42 -17.24 -5.10
CA MET A 1 9.25 -15.82 -4.74
C MET A 1 10.17 -15.54 -3.56
N VAL A 2 11.17 -14.68 -3.75
CA VAL A 2 11.99 -14.20 -2.63
C VAL A 2 11.09 -13.27 -1.83
N LYS A 3 10.69 -13.66 -0.62
CA LYS A 3 10.07 -12.71 0.31
C LYS A 3 11.18 -11.71 0.65
N SER A 4 11.17 -10.54 0.02
CA SER A 4 12.11 -9.47 0.32
C SER A 4 11.98 -9.14 1.80
N THR A 5 13.01 -9.42 2.58
CA THR A 5 13.05 -9.06 4.00
C THR A 5 13.25 -7.56 4.08
N ILE A 6 12.16 -6.80 4.22
CA ILE A 6 12.24 -5.36 4.47
C ILE A 6 12.36 -5.13 5.97
N THR A 7 13.08 -4.09 6.35
CA THR A 7 13.19 -3.65 7.73
C THR A 7 11.89 -2.97 8.18
N PRO A 8 11.59 -2.93 9.50
CA PRO A 8 10.45 -2.17 10.02
C PRO A 8 10.45 -0.69 9.59
N GLU A 9 11.63 -0.07 9.52
CA GLU A 9 11.76 1.33 9.09
C GLU A 9 11.40 1.54 7.62
N GLU A 10 11.77 0.59 6.75
CA GLU A 10 11.36 0.59 5.35
C GLU A 10 9.85 0.37 5.20
N PHE A 11 9.24 -0.45 6.06
CA PHE A 11 7.80 -0.69 6.06
C PHE A 11 7.05 0.60 6.40
N GLU A 12 7.45 1.25 7.49
CA GLU A 12 6.92 2.54 7.92
C GLU A 12 7.11 3.63 6.86
N SER A 13 8.28 3.66 6.21
CA SER A 13 8.53 4.61 5.12
C SER A 13 7.61 4.38 3.92
N THR A 14 7.34 3.11 3.60
CA THR A 14 6.44 2.73 2.51
C THR A 14 5.00 3.16 2.82
N ILE A 15 4.53 2.95 4.05
CA ILE A 15 3.22 3.43 4.51
C ILE A 15 3.14 4.95 4.36
N ARG A 16 4.14 5.69 4.86
CA ARG A 16 4.18 7.15 4.75
C ARG A 16 4.10 7.62 3.30
N TRP A 17 4.81 6.96 2.39
CA TRP A 17 4.77 7.31 0.97
C TRP A 17 3.42 7.03 0.32
N LEU A 18 2.75 5.92 0.69
CA LEU A 18 1.42 5.62 0.18
C LEU A 18 0.39 6.67 0.64
N GLN A 19 0.49 7.13 1.90
CA GLN A 19 -0.49 8.02 2.52
C GLN A 19 -0.23 9.52 2.28
N ASP A 20 0.91 9.90 1.72
CA ASP A 20 1.28 11.30 1.52
C ASP A 20 0.72 11.84 0.18
N PRO A 21 -0.28 12.76 0.20
CA PRO A 21 -0.88 13.31 -1.02
C PRO A 21 0.07 14.23 -1.78
N GLN A 22 1.19 14.67 -1.18
CA GLN A 22 2.21 15.47 -1.87
C GLN A 22 3.16 14.62 -2.72
N LYS A 23 3.16 13.28 -2.55
CA LYS A 23 3.94 12.39 -3.39
C LYS A 23 3.29 12.20 -4.75
N SER A 24 4.13 12.03 -5.78
CA SER A 24 3.64 11.68 -7.11
C SER A 24 2.91 10.33 -7.10
N MET A 25 1.91 10.16 -7.97
CA MET A 25 1.19 8.89 -8.12
C MET A 25 2.12 7.70 -8.36
N ALA A 26 3.23 7.90 -9.08
CA ALA A 26 4.22 6.84 -9.31
C ALA A 26 4.87 6.33 -8.00
N ILE A 27 5.20 7.23 -7.07
CA ILE A 27 5.74 6.84 -5.75
C ILE A 27 4.66 6.13 -4.94
N ARG A 28 3.45 6.67 -4.93
CA ARG A 28 2.32 6.11 -4.16
C ARG A 28 1.95 4.71 -4.65
N PHE A 29 1.91 4.47 -5.97
CA PHE A 29 1.72 3.14 -6.54
C PHE A 29 2.85 2.18 -6.22
N ARG A 30 4.10 2.62 -6.30
CA ARG A 30 5.23 1.78 -5.91
C ARG A 30 5.11 1.36 -4.44
N ALA A 31 4.68 2.27 -3.57
CA ALA A 31 4.43 1.98 -2.16
C ALA A 31 3.27 0.98 -1.99
N LEU A 32 2.14 1.20 -2.67
CA LEU A 32 1.00 0.28 -2.68
C LEU A 32 1.40 -1.14 -3.07
N PHE A 33 2.08 -1.31 -4.21
CA PHE A 33 2.49 -2.64 -4.68
C PHE A 33 3.55 -3.28 -3.79
N THR A 34 4.39 -2.47 -3.16
CA THR A 34 5.35 -2.97 -2.15
C THR A 34 4.59 -3.55 -0.95
N LEU A 35 3.63 -2.81 -0.38
CA LEU A 35 2.82 -3.28 0.75
C LEU A 35 1.99 -4.51 0.38
N LYS A 36 1.36 -4.52 -0.80
CA LYS A 36 0.61 -5.67 -1.32
C LYS A 36 1.48 -6.93 -1.46
N ASN A 37 2.75 -6.78 -1.81
CA ASN A 37 3.67 -7.92 -1.92
C ASN A 37 4.20 -8.40 -0.56
N ILE A 38 4.29 -7.50 0.43
CA ILE A 38 4.68 -7.84 1.81
C ILE A 38 3.55 -8.59 2.50
N GLY A 39 2.31 -8.12 2.33
CA GLY A 39 1.15 -8.73 2.93
C GLY A 39 1.00 -8.44 4.43
N GLY A 40 0.04 -9.13 5.04
CA GLY A 40 -0.24 -9.06 6.47
C GLY A 40 -1.19 -7.93 6.91
N GLU A 41 -1.72 -8.09 8.11
CA GLU A 41 -2.80 -7.26 8.68
C GLU A 41 -2.48 -5.76 8.64
N SER A 42 -1.28 -5.36 9.06
CA SER A 42 -0.89 -3.94 9.03
C SER A 42 -0.87 -3.37 7.60
N ALA A 43 -0.40 -4.12 6.60
CA ALA A 43 -0.42 -3.66 5.22
C ALA A 43 -1.87 -3.51 4.71
N ILE A 44 -2.73 -4.47 5.05
CA ILE A 44 -4.17 -4.43 4.73
C ILE A 44 -4.81 -3.18 5.33
N ASP A 45 -4.58 -2.89 6.60
CA ASP A 45 -5.15 -1.74 7.30
C ASP A 45 -4.73 -0.42 6.66
N HIS A 46 -3.44 -0.26 6.36
CA HIS A 46 -2.92 0.96 5.76
C HIS A 46 -3.38 1.16 4.31
N ILE A 47 -3.51 0.09 3.52
CA ILE A 47 -4.10 0.16 2.17
C ILE A 47 -5.60 0.48 2.25
N GLY A 48 -6.32 -0.16 3.19
CA GLY A 48 -7.73 0.10 3.45
C GLY A 48 -7.99 1.55 3.85
N LYS A 49 -7.15 2.13 4.70
CA LYS A 49 -7.23 3.55 5.05
C LYS A 49 -7.19 4.45 3.81
N VAL A 50 -6.25 4.21 2.89
CA VAL A 50 -6.16 4.98 1.63
C VAL A 50 -7.36 4.74 0.73
N LEU A 51 -7.86 3.50 0.66
CA LEU A 51 -9.08 3.17 -0.09
C LEU A 51 -10.29 3.99 0.37
N PHE A 52 -10.41 4.35 1.65
CA PHE A 52 -11.55 5.11 2.15
C PHE A 52 -11.30 6.62 2.22
N GLU A 53 -10.11 7.04 2.63
CA GLU A 53 -9.83 8.43 2.99
C GLU A 53 -9.20 9.26 1.87
N ASP A 54 -8.57 8.65 0.85
CA ASP A 54 -7.88 9.42 -0.19
C ASP A 54 -8.83 10.06 -1.21
N ASP A 55 -8.50 11.25 -1.72
CA ASP A 55 -9.32 11.95 -2.72
C ASP A 55 -9.15 11.41 -4.15
N SER A 56 -8.06 10.68 -4.42
CA SER A 56 -7.78 10.14 -5.75
C SER A 56 -8.62 8.90 -6.04
N ALA A 57 -9.66 9.07 -6.87
CA ALA A 57 -10.48 7.95 -7.36
C ALA A 57 -9.63 6.85 -8.04
N LEU A 58 -8.56 7.25 -8.74
CA LEU A 58 -7.63 6.32 -9.39
C LEU A 58 -6.86 5.50 -8.35
N LEU A 59 -6.34 6.14 -7.29
CA LEU A 59 -5.61 5.42 -6.25
C LEU A 59 -6.53 4.50 -5.46
N LYS A 60 -7.75 4.97 -5.14
CA LYS A 60 -8.78 4.15 -4.48
C LYS A 60 -9.11 2.90 -5.29
N HIS A 61 -9.30 3.02 -6.60
CA HIS A 61 -9.51 1.86 -7.48
C HIS A 61 -8.38 0.83 -7.36
N GLU A 62 -7.13 1.29 -7.41
CA GLU A 62 -5.96 0.41 -7.33
C GLU A 62 -5.81 -0.24 -5.95
N CYS A 63 -6.15 0.49 -4.87
CA CYS A 63 -6.18 -0.08 -3.52
C CYS A 63 -7.22 -1.21 -3.41
N ALA A 64 -8.43 -1.01 -3.92
CA ALA A 64 -9.46 -2.05 -3.93
C ALA A 64 -9.01 -3.29 -4.73
N TYR A 65 -8.39 -3.07 -5.89
CA TYR A 65 -7.82 -4.15 -6.71
C TYR A 65 -6.73 -4.92 -5.95
N CYS A 66 -5.79 -4.22 -5.33
CA CYS A 66 -4.71 -4.84 -4.55
C CYS A 66 -5.25 -5.65 -3.37
N LEU A 67 -6.18 -5.09 -2.58
CA LEU A 67 -6.80 -5.79 -1.46
C LEU A 67 -7.53 -7.06 -1.90
N GLY A 68 -8.24 -7.01 -3.03
CA GLY A 68 -8.90 -8.20 -3.60
C GLY A 68 -7.94 -9.27 -4.09
N GLN A 69 -6.67 -8.94 -4.35
CA GLN A 69 -5.62 -9.88 -4.74
C GLN A 69 -4.81 -10.43 -3.57
N MET A 70 -4.82 -9.75 -2.43
CA MET A 70 -4.14 -10.22 -1.23
C MET A 70 -4.85 -11.49 -0.73
N GLN A 71 -4.10 -12.54 -0.44
CA GLN A 71 -4.64 -13.82 0.04
C GLN A 71 -4.53 -13.94 1.57
N ASP A 72 -4.31 -12.82 2.25
CA ASP A 72 -4.01 -12.71 3.67
C ASP A 72 -5.30 -12.52 4.51
N PHE A 73 -6.30 -13.36 4.28
CA PHE A 73 -7.56 -13.40 5.04
C PHE A 73 -7.52 -14.43 6.16
#